data_AF-A0A103Y2P6-F1
#
_entry.id   AF-A0A103Y2P6-F1
#
_cell.length_a   1.000
_cell.length_b   1.000
_cell.length_c   1.000
_cell.angle_alpha   90.00
_cell.angle_beta   90.00
_cell.angle_gamma   90.00
#
_symmetry.space_group_name_H-M   'P 1'
#
loop_
_entity.id
_entity.type
_entity.pdbx_description
1 polymer ?
#
loop_
_entity_poly.entity_id
_entity_poly.type
_entity_poly.pdbx_seq_one_letter_code
_entity_poly.pdbx_strand_id
1 'polypeptide(L)'
;MASTDTTNIDLRSSFGVSEYTFADVENLDHCTKYLNQTLVTFGFPASLDLFATDPVSIARTCNCMYSLLQQRQRDIEFRESTNDQRQRLSSDISRLEAKEAKAKAGLKAQIEKLQQERDEFQRMVIGNQQVRTQQIHEMKKKEKEYIKLQERLNQVMVEKKKESRSGMEIMNLLQKEGRQRGTWNGKKADNDFYKKIV
;
A
#
# COMPACT_ATOMS: atom_id res chain seq x y z
N MET A 1 -22.27 -64.52 0.77
CA MET A 1 -20.86 -64.95 0.68
C MET A 1 -20.73 -65.82 -0.56
N ALA A 2 -20.23 -65.25 -1.65
CA ALA A 2 -19.86 -65.99 -2.85
C ALA A 2 -18.54 -65.38 -3.32
N SER A 3 -17.49 -66.18 -3.26
CA SER A 3 -16.10 -65.78 -3.44
C SER A 3 -15.83 -65.39 -4.89
N THR A 4 -15.38 -64.16 -5.09
CA THR A 4 -14.80 -63.67 -6.34
C THR A 4 -13.28 -63.80 -6.24
N ASP A 5 -12.72 -64.90 -6.73
CA ASP A 5 -11.29 -65.00 -7.00
C ASP A 5 -11.00 -64.45 -8.39
N THR A 6 -10.97 -63.12 -8.47
CA THR A 6 -10.24 -62.42 -9.53
C THR A 6 -8.82 -62.24 -9.03
N THR A 7 -7.88 -63.02 -9.58
CA THR A 7 -6.44 -62.79 -9.43
C THR A 7 -6.10 -61.44 -10.04
N ASN A 8 -6.11 -60.42 -9.19
CA ASN A 8 -5.72 -59.06 -9.50
C ASN A 8 -4.20 -59.01 -9.58
N ILE A 9 -3.64 -59.10 -10.79
CA ILE A 9 -2.22 -58.82 -11.02
C ILE A 9 -2.07 -57.31 -11.02
N ASP A 10 -1.57 -56.80 -9.90
CA ASP A 10 -1.37 -55.38 -9.62
C ASP A 10 -0.33 -54.79 -10.60
N LEU A 11 -0.80 -54.14 -11.68
CA LEU A 11 0.02 -53.54 -12.74
C LEU A 11 0.54 -52.13 -12.41
N ARG A 12 0.56 -51.76 -11.13
CA ARG A 12 1.12 -50.47 -10.67
C ARG A 12 2.47 -50.66 -10.02
N SER A 13 3.54 -50.62 -10.81
CA SER A 13 4.80 -50.03 -10.35
C SER A 13 5.74 -49.63 -11.48
N SER A 14 6.10 -48.34 -11.44
CA SER A 14 7.40 -47.75 -11.75
C SER A 14 8.29 -48.38 -12.83
N PHE A 15 8.58 -47.57 -13.86
CA PHE A 15 9.73 -47.66 -14.75
C PHE A 15 10.98 -48.18 -14.03
N GLY A 16 11.33 -49.43 -14.32
CA GLY A 16 12.53 -50.12 -13.84
C GLY A 16 12.70 -51.39 -14.66
N VAL A 17 13.76 -51.44 -15.45
CA VAL A 17 14.14 -52.56 -16.31
C VAL A 17 14.42 -53.78 -15.41
N SER A 18 13.50 -54.75 -15.37
CA SER A 18 13.81 -56.12 -14.91
C SER A 18 13.11 -57.13 -15.83
N GLU A 19 13.82 -58.21 -16.16
CA GLU A 19 13.32 -59.39 -16.87
C GLU A 19 12.03 -59.92 -16.23
N TYR A 20 10.89 -59.52 -16.77
CA TYR A 20 9.63 -60.22 -16.59
C TYR A 20 9.27 -60.79 -17.95
N THR A 21 9.70 -62.02 -18.19
CA THR A 21 9.31 -62.74 -19.40
C THR A 21 7.83 -63.09 -19.29
N PHE A 22 7.00 -62.33 -20.00
CA PHE A 22 5.54 -62.49 -19.98
C PHE A 22 5.09 -63.88 -20.51
N ALA A 23 5.86 -64.50 -21.39
CA ALA A 23 5.54 -65.81 -21.97
C ALA A 23 6.79 -66.71 -22.03
N ASP A 24 6.63 -67.99 -21.67
CA ASP A 24 7.62 -69.06 -21.79
C ASP A 24 6.97 -70.31 -22.40
N VAL A 25 7.75 -71.36 -22.64
CA VAL A 25 7.30 -72.59 -23.32
C VAL A 25 6.19 -73.31 -22.54
N GLU A 26 6.14 -73.18 -21.22
CA GLU A 26 5.18 -73.88 -20.36
C GLU A 26 3.82 -73.16 -20.31
N ASN A 27 3.78 -71.86 -20.63
CA ASN A 27 2.57 -71.04 -20.48
C ASN A 27 1.98 -70.44 -21.79
N LEU A 28 2.53 -70.77 -22.97
CA LEU A 28 2.13 -70.16 -24.25
C LEU A 28 0.63 -70.20 -24.55
N ASP A 29 -0.06 -71.30 -24.23
CA ASP A 29 -1.51 -71.44 -24.46
C ASP A 29 -2.30 -70.45 -23.60
N HIS A 30 -1.90 -70.30 -22.33
CA HIS A 30 -2.51 -69.34 -21.42
C HIS A 30 -2.23 -67.90 -21.85
N CYS A 31 -0.97 -67.59 -22.18
CA CYS A 31 -0.59 -66.24 -22.62
C CYS A 31 -1.31 -65.84 -23.92
N THR A 32 -1.47 -66.77 -24.87
CA THR A 32 -2.20 -66.50 -26.12
C THR A 32 -3.69 -66.21 -25.86
N LYS A 33 -4.33 -66.98 -24.97
CA LYS A 33 -5.72 -66.74 -24.54
C LYS A 33 -5.87 -65.39 -23.84
N TYR A 34 -4.97 -65.08 -22.92
CA TYR A 34 -4.95 -63.81 -22.20
C TYR A 34 -4.77 -62.62 -23.15
N LEU A 35 -3.82 -62.70 -24.09
CA LEU A 35 -3.60 -61.63 -25.08
C LEU A 35 -4.85 -61.39 -25.93
N ASN A 36 -5.47 -62.45 -26.46
CA ASN A 36 -6.71 -62.31 -27.23
C ASN A 36 -7.85 -61.71 -26.40
N GLN A 37 -8.03 -62.13 -25.15
CA GLN A 37 -9.03 -61.54 -24.25
C GLN A 37 -8.75 -60.06 -23.96
N THR A 38 -7.48 -59.72 -23.75
CA THR A 38 -7.03 -58.35 -23.49
C THR A 38 -7.23 -57.46 -24.71
N LEU A 39 -6.93 -57.97 -25.91
CA LEU A 39 -7.16 -57.27 -27.18
C LEU A 39 -8.64 -56.89 -27.32
N VAL A 40 -9.56 -57.83 -27.09
CA VAL A 40 -11.01 -57.54 -27.12
C VAL A 40 -11.41 -56.49 -26.09
N THR A 41 -10.85 -56.58 -24.88
CA THR A 41 -11.12 -55.61 -23.81
C THR A 41 -10.70 -54.19 -24.21
N PHE A 42 -9.59 -54.04 -24.95
CA PHE A 42 -9.14 -52.76 -25.50
C PHE A 42 -9.76 -52.41 -26.86
N GLY A 43 -10.75 -53.17 -27.33
CA GLY A 43 -11.49 -52.90 -28.56
C GLY A 43 -10.81 -53.37 -29.85
N PHE A 44 -9.81 -54.24 -29.76
CA PHE A 44 -9.13 -54.84 -30.89
C PHE A 44 -9.71 -56.22 -31.25
N PRO A 45 -9.56 -56.69 -32.50
CA PRO A 45 -9.93 -58.04 -32.88
C PRO A 45 -9.10 -59.09 -32.13
N ALA A 46 -9.76 -60.09 -31.50
CA ALA A 46 -9.11 -61.30 -31.00
C ALA A 46 -8.75 -62.25 -32.15
N SER A 47 -7.76 -61.88 -32.94
CA SER A 47 -7.30 -62.67 -34.09
C SER A 47 -5.84 -63.05 -34.00
N LEU A 48 -5.25 -63.01 -32.79
CA LEU A 48 -3.87 -63.42 -32.58
C LEU A 48 -3.79 -64.94 -32.56
N ASP A 49 -3.37 -65.51 -33.69
CA ASP A 49 -3.01 -66.92 -33.81
C ASP A 49 -1.54 -67.01 -34.18
N LEU A 50 -0.72 -67.36 -33.19
CA LEU A 50 0.73 -67.45 -33.30
C LEU A 50 1.20 -68.82 -33.82
N PHE A 51 0.31 -69.82 -33.83
CA PHE A 51 0.60 -71.18 -34.29
C PHE A 51 0.01 -71.47 -35.68
N ALA A 52 -0.68 -70.49 -36.28
CA ALA A 52 -1.22 -70.56 -37.62
C ALA A 52 -0.15 -70.90 -38.67
N THR A 53 -0.45 -71.86 -39.54
CA THR A 53 0.37 -72.24 -40.70
C THR A 53 -0.23 -71.77 -42.02
N ASP A 54 -1.51 -71.37 -42.02
CA ASP A 54 -2.19 -70.89 -43.22
C ASP A 54 -2.00 -69.37 -43.42
N PRO A 55 -1.79 -68.90 -44.66
CA PRO A 55 -1.54 -67.49 -44.94
C PRO A 55 -2.64 -66.53 -44.48
N VAL A 56 -3.89 -66.98 -44.42
CA VAL A 56 -5.04 -66.12 -44.06
C VAL A 56 -5.03 -65.81 -42.56
N SER A 57 -4.78 -66.80 -41.72
CA SER A 57 -4.64 -66.62 -40.27
C SER A 57 -3.41 -65.79 -39.91
N ILE A 58 -2.27 -66.03 -40.58
CA ILE A 58 -1.07 -65.21 -40.40
C ILE A 58 -1.36 -63.73 -40.75
N ALA A 59 -2.06 -63.47 -41.86
CA ALA A 59 -2.43 -62.11 -42.25
C ALA A 59 -3.33 -61.42 -41.20
N ARG A 60 -4.27 -62.14 -40.57
CA ARG A 60 -5.10 -61.62 -39.48
C ARG A 60 -4.25 -61.24 -38.27
N THR A 61 -3.31 -62.10 -37.88
CA THR A 61 -2.35 -61.82 -36.80
C THR A 61 -1.52 -60.56 -37.11
N CYS A 62 -0.99 -60.44 -38.33
CA CYS A 62 -0.24 -59.25 -38.76
C CYS A 62 -1.07 -57.97 -38.75
N ASN A 63 -2.32 -58.00 -39.23
CA ASN A 63 -3.20 -56.83 -39.22
C ASN A 63 -3.55 -56.38 -37.79
N CYS A 64 -3.72 -57.33 -36.86
CA CYS A 64 -3.90 -57.03 -35.44
C CYS A 64 -2.67 -56.33 -34.88
N MET A 65 -1.47 -56.86 -35.12
CA MET A 65 -0.22 -56.23 -34.68
C MET A 65 -0.04 -54.83 -35.27
N TYR A 66 -0.36 -54.64 -36.55
CA TYR A 66 -0.28 -53.35 -37.22
C TYR A 66 -1.24 -52.33 -36.58
N SER A 67 -2.46 -52.74 -36.24
CA SER A 67 -3.44 -51.88 -35.56
C SER A 67 -2.95 -51.43 -34.18
N LEU A 68 -2.30 -52.33 -33.42
CA LEU A 68 -1.68 -52.00 -32.14
C LEU A 68 -0.56 -50.96 -32.29
N LEU A 69 0.31 -51.15 -33.29
CA LEU A 69 1.40 -50.22 -33.56
C LEU A 69 0.88 -48.84 -33.99
N GLN A 70 -0.14 -48.78 -34.86
CA GLN A 70 -0.76 -47.52 -35.25
C GLN A 70 -1.43 -46.81 -34.07
N GLN A 71 -2.14 -47.55 -33.20
CA GLN A 71 -2.70 -46.93 -31.99
C GLN A 71 -1.60 -46.41 -31.09
N ARG A 72 -0.52 -47.18 -30.88
CA ARG A 72 0.60 -46.75 -30.05
C ARG A 72 1.26 -45.48 -30.60
N GLN A 73 1.43 -45.37 -31.91
CA GLN A 73 2.00 -44.19 -32.54
C GLN A 73 1.11 -42.95 -32.30
N ARG A 74 -0.21 -43.07 -32.52
CA ARG A 74 -1.18 -42.00 -32.23
C ARG A 74 -1.19 -41.59 -30.76
N ASP A 75 -1.10 -42.56 -29.85
CA ASP A 75 -1.02 -42.31 -28.40
C ASP A 75 0.25 -41.54 -28.03
N ILE A 76 1.39 -41.88 -28.64
CA ILE A 76 2.65 -41.15 -28.42
C ILE A 76 2.51 -39.71 -28.89
N GLU A 77 2.03 -39.49 -30.11
CA GLU A 77 1.85 -38.15 -30.68
C GLU A 77 0.88 -37.30 -29.84
N PHE A 78 -0.23 -37.88 -29.40
CA PHE A 78 -1.18 -37.19 -28.51
C PHE A 78 -0.56 -36.81 -27.17
N ARG A 79 0.23 -37.72 -26.58
CA ARG A 79 0.93 -37.47 -25.32
C ARG A 79 2.01 -36.41 -25.45
N GLU A 80 2.78 -36.42 -26.54
CA GLU A 80 3.78 -35.41 -26.85
C GLU A 80 3.14 -34.03 -27.01
N SER A 81 2.08 -33.92 -27.81
CA SER A 81 1.33 -32.66 -27.99
C SER A 81 0.78 -32.11 -26.67
N THR A 82 0.21 -32.99 -25.84
CA THR A 82 -0.29 -32.61 -24.51
C THR A 82 0.84 -32.16 -23.59
N ASN A 83 2.00 -32.84 -23.63
CA ASN A 83 3.15 -32.48 -22.82
C ASN A 83 3.74 -31.13 -23.23
N ASP A 84 3.82 -30.85 -24.53
CA ASP A 84 4.25 -29.56 -25.07
C ASP A 84 3.32 -28.43 -24.60
N GLN A 85 2.01 -28.65 -24.66
CA GLN A 85 1.03 -27.68 -24.15
C GLN A 85 1.20 -27.45 -22.65
N ARG A 86 1.39 -28.52 -21.88
CA ARG A 86 1.64 -28.44 -20.43
C ARG A 86 2.91 -27.64 -20.12
N GLN A 87 3.98 -27.86 -20.87
CA GLN A 87 5.23 -27.10 -20.70
C GLN A 87 5.04 -25.61 -21.00
N ARG A 88 4.34 -25.27 -22.08
CA ARG A 88 4.03 -23.86 -22.43
C ARG A 88 3.21 -23.18 -21.33
N LEU A 89 2.13 -23.83 -20.88
CA LEU A 89 1.30 -23.31 -19.79
C LEU A 89 2.09 -23.15 -18.49
N SER A 90 2.97 -24.10 -18.17
CA SER A 90 3.86 -23.99 -17.00
C SER A 90 4.77 -22.78 -17.09
N SER A 91 5.37 -22.51 -18.26
CA SER A 91 6.19 -21.32 -18.48
C SER A 91 5.39 -20.02 -18.39
N ASP A 92 4.16 -20.01 -18.92
CA ASP A 92 3.27 -18.85 -18.84
C ASP A 92 2.86 -18.55 -17.40
N ILE A 93 2.56 -19.57 -16.59
CA ILE A 93 2.28 -19.43 -15.16
C ILE A 93 3.47 -18.79 -14.45
N SER A 94 4.69 -19.33 -14.59
CA SER A 94 5.88 -18.76 -13.95
C SER A 94 6.13 -17.30 -14.35
N ARG A 95 5.87 -16.96 -15.62
CA ARG A 95 5.98 -15.57 -16.11
C ARG A 95 4.92 -14.66 -15.48
N LEU A 96 3.68 -15.13 -15.32
CA LEU A 96 2.60 -14.37 -14.69
C LEU A 96 2.86 -14.17 -13.19
N GLU A 97 3.30 -15.21 -12.48
CA GLU A 97 3.68 -15.14 -11.06
C GLU A 97 4.80 -14.11 -10.84
N ALA A 98 5.82 -14.08 -11.71
CA ALA A 98 6.89 -13.09 -11.61
C ALA A 98 6.38 -11.65 -11.83
N LYS A 99 5.46 -11.44 -12.77
CA LYS A 99 4.82 -10.13 -13.01
C LYS A 99 3.97 -9.71 -11.81
N GLU A 100 3.19 -10.64 -11.25
CA GLU A 100 2.37 -10.40 -10.07
C GLU A 100 3.23 -10.00 -8.86
N ALA A 101 4.30 -10.75 -8.58
CA ALA A 101 5.23 -10.46 -7.50
C ALA A 101 5.85 -9.06 -7.65
N LYS A 102 6.28 -8.70 -8.86
CA LYS A 102 6.83 -7.36 -9.16
C LYS A 102 5.79 -6.26 -8.98
N ALA A 103 4.57 -6.45 -9.47
CA ALA A 103 3.49 -5.48 -9.34
C ALA A 103 3.11 -5.26 -7.87
N LYS A 104 2.99 -6.34 -7.09
CA LYS A 104 2.71 -6.30 -5.65
C LYS A 104 3.80 -5.55 -4.88
N ALA A 105 5.07 -5.79 -5.19
CA ALA A 105 6.19 -5.06 -4.60
C ALA A 105 6.14 -3.55 -4.95
N GLY A 106 5.83 -3.22 -6.22
CA GLY A 106 5.67 -1.84 -6.65
C GLY A 106 4.53 -1.11 -5.93
N LEU A 107 3.37 -1.76 -5.78
CA LEU A 107 2.24 -1.21 -5.04
C LEU A 107 2.58 -0.98 -3.56
N LYS A 108 3.28 -1.94 -2.93
CA LYS A 108 3.72 -1.80 -1.54
C LYS A 108 4.64 -0.58 -1.36
N ALA A 109 5.64 -0.43 -2.23
CA ALA A 109 6.54 0.72 -2.18
C ALA A 109 5.80 2.05 -2.39
N GLN A 110 4.81 2.09 -3.28
CA GLN A 110 3.99 3.28 -3.49
C GLN A 110 3.14 3.64 -2.27
N ILE A 111 2.58 2.63 -1.58
CA ILE A 111 1.83 2.82 -0.34
C ILE A 111 2.73 3.40 0.75
N GLU A 112 3.93 2.84 0.94
CA GLU A 112 4.89 3.32 1.94
C GLU A 112 5.30 4.77 1.66
N LYS A 113 5.56 5.12 0.40
CA LYS A 113 5.87 6.50 -0.01
C LYS A 113 4.73 7.47 0.32
N LEU A 114 3.49 7.11 -0.02
CA LEU A 114 2.32 7.95 0.26
C LEU A 114 2.07 8.11 1.77
N GLN A 115 2.33 7.06 2.56
CA GLN A 115 2.26 7.14 4.01
C GLN A 115 3.30 8.10 4.59
N GLN A 116 4.54 8.04 4.08
CA GLN A 116 5.59 8.96 4.48
C GLN A 116 5.23 10.43 4.15
N GLU A 117 4.79 10.70 2.93
CA GLU A 117 4.36 12.04 2.49
C GLU A 117 3.21 12.58 3.36
N ARG A 118 2.22 11.72 3.68
CA ARG A 118 1.13 12.07 4.59
C ARG A 118 1.65 12.43 5.98
N ASP A 119 2.57 11.65 6.53
CA ASP A 119 3.09 11.87 7.89
C ASP A 119 3.95 13.15 7.97
N GLU A 120 4.72 13.43 6.93
CA GLU A 120 5.47 14.69 6.79
C GLU A 120 4.53 15.90 6.70
N PHE A 121 3.49 15.80 5.87
CA PHE A 121 2.48 16.85 5.76
C PHE A 121 1.76 17.09 7.09
N GLN A 122 1.39 16.02 7.80
CA GLN A 122 0.75 16.12 9.11
C GLN A 122 1.65 16.81 10.14
N ARG A 123 2.95 16.48 10.17
CA ARG A 123 3.94 17.19 11.02
C ARG A 123 4.00 18.68 10.69
N MET A 124 4.03 19.01 9.40
CA MET A 124 4.08 20.41 8.94
C MET A 124 2.83 21.19 9.36
N VAL A 125 1.65 20.61 9.20
CA VAL A 125 0.36 21.24 9.61
C VAL A 125 0.35 21.54 11.10
N ILE A 126 0.78 20.59 11.93
CA ILE A 126 0.86 20.80 13.38
C ILE A 126 1.84 21.94 13.72
N GLY A 127 3.03 21.95 13.09
CA GLY A 127 4.00 23.02 13.28
C GLY A 127 3.45 24.40 12.87
N ASN A 128 2.74 24.47 11.74
CA ASN A 128 2.12 25.70 11.27
C ASN A 128 1.04 26.22 12.24
N GLN A 129 0.21 25.30 12.77
CA GLN A 129 -0.81 25.61 13.78
C GLN A 129 -0.18 26.21 15.05
N GLN A 130 0.96 25.66 15.50
CA GLN A 130 1.71 26.17 16.66
C GLN A 130 2.26 27.57 16.41
N VAL A 131 2.91 27.78 15.27
CA VAL A 131 3.45 29.10 14.88
C VAL A 131 2.34 30.14 14.79
N ARG A 132 1.20 29.79 14.18
CA ARG A 132 0.02 30.68 14.10
C ARG A 132 -0.47 31.08 15.48
N THR A 133 -0.52 30.12 16.42
CA THR A 133 -0.93 30.38 17.80
C THR A 133 0.04 31.34 18.47
N GLN A 134 1.35 31.11 18.33
CA GLN A 134 2.40 31.98 18.88
C GLN A 134 2.30 33.41 18.32
N GLN A 135 2.13 33.56 17.00
CA GLN A 135 1.97 34.85 16.34
C GLN A 135 0.74 35.61 16.84
N ILE A 136 -0.38 34.92 17.08
CA ILE A 136 -1.58 35.53 17.65
C ILE A 136 -1.30 36.09 19.05
N HIS A 137 -0.58 35.35 19.90
CA HIS A 137 -0.21 35.82 21.24
C HIS A 137 0.71 37.05 21.19
N GLU A 138 1.70 37.05 20.31
CA GLU A 138 2.61 38.19 20.12
C GLU A 138 1.88 39.44 19.61
N MET A 139 0.99 39.26 18.63
CA MET A 139 0.17 40.37 18.11
C MET A 139 -0.70 40.98 19.20
N LYS A 140 -1.39 40.15 20.01
CA LYS A 140 -2.19 40.63 21.16
C LYS A 140 -1.35 41.37 22.19
N LYS A 141 -0.08 40.96 22.41
CA LYS A 141 0.83 41.66 23.32
C LYS A 141 1.19 43.05 22.76
N LYS A 142 1.57 43.12 21.49
CA LYS A 142 1.89 44.38 20.80
C LYS A 142 0.69 45.33 20.75
N GLU A 143 -0.51 44.81 20.52
CA GLU A 143 -1.74 45.60 20.50
C GLU A 143 -2.02 46.26 21.87
N LYS A 144 -1.82 45.53 22.97
CA LYS A 144 -1.91 46.09 24.32
C LYS A 144 -0.87 47.19 24.58
N GLU A 145 0.35 47.03 24.08
CA GLU A 145 1.40 48.06 24.19
C GLU A 145 1.09 49.29 23.35
N TYR A 146 0.56 49.10 22.14
CA TYR A 146 0.12 50.17 21.26
C TYR A 146 -0.98 51.01 21.91
N ILE A 147 -2.00 50.36 22.49
CA ILE A 147 -3.08 51.05 23.22
C ILE A 147 -2.50 51.92 24.35
N LYS A 148 -1.59 51.38 25.16
CA LYS A 148 -0.94 52.14 26.25
C LYS A 148 -0.13 53.34 25.74
N LEU A 149 0.58 53.18 24.63
CA LEU A 149 1.35 54.27 24.02
C LEU A 149 0.42 55.35 23.45
N GLN A 150 -0.67 54.93 22.81
CA GLN A 150 -1.70 55.83 22.29
C GLN A 150 -2.35 56.65 23.41
N GLU A 151 -2.67 56.02 24.55
CA GLU A 151 -3.19 56.71 25.75
C GLU A 151 -2.19 57.73 26.29
N ARG A 152 -0.91 57.37 26.43
CA ARG A 152 0.15 58.29 26.88
C ARG A 152 0.33 59.49 25.94
N LEU A 153 0.31 59.26 24.62
CA LEU A 153 0.41 60.34 23.65
C LEU A 153 -0.76 61.31 23.79
N ASN A 154 -1.98 60.79 23.93
CA ASN A 154 -3.16 61.61 24.15
C ASN A 154 -3.05 62.44 25.44
N GLN A 155 -2.54 61.85 26.52
CA GLN A 155 -2.28 62.54 27.78
C GLN A 155 -1.34 63.74 27.59
N VAL A 156 -0.18 63.51 26.95
CA VAL A 156 0.82 64.55 26.67
C VAL A 156 0.26 65.65 25.78
N MET A 157 -0.54 65.30 24.77
CA MET A 157 -1.20 66.28 23.90
C MET A 157 -2.19 67.18 24.64
N VAL A 158 -2.92 66.62 25.61
CA VAL A 158 -3.84 67.40 26.46
C VAL A 158 -3.07 68.32 27.40
N GLU A 159 -2.01 67.84 28.03
CA GLU A 159 -1.15 68.64 28.90
C GLU A 159 -0.52 69.81 28.15
N LYS A 160 0.04 69.56 26.96
CA LYS A 160 0.60 70.60 26.10
C LYS A 160 -0.43 71.65 25.68
N LYS A 161 -1.68 71.25 25.42
CA LYS A 161 -2.78 72.19 25.15
C LYS A 161 -3.15 73.03 26.37
N LYS A 162 -3.18 72.44 27.57
CA LYS A 162 -3.43 73.16 28.82
C LYS A 162 -2.34 74.18 29.09
N GLU A 163 -1.08 73.78 28.95
CA GLU A 163 0.08 74.66 29.17
C GLU A 163 0.10 75.84 28.18
N SER A 164 -0.18 75.58 26.90
CA SER A 164 -0.35 76.64 25.89
C SER A 164 -1.51 77.59 26.22
N ARG A 165 -2.64 77.07 26.70
CA ARG A 165 -3.79 77.89 27.11
C ARG A 165 -3.45 78.77 28.32
N SER A 166 -2.80 78.21 29.34
CA SER A 166 -2.34 78.95 30.53
C SER A 166 -1.33 80.04 30.16
N GLY A 167 -0.36 79.75 29.28
CA GLY A 167 0.59 80.77 28.80
C GLY A 167 -0.11 81.91 28.04
N MET A 168 -1.12 81.59 27.24
CA MET A 168 -1.91 82.59 26.52
C MET A 168 -2.80 83.43 27.46
N GLU A 169 -3.32 82.83 28.53
CA GLU A 169 -4.07 83.52 29.57
C GLU A 169 -3.19 84.52 30.34
N ILE A 170 -1.97 84.11 30.70
CA ILE A 170 -0.96 85.00 31.32
C ILE A 170 -0.62 86.16 30.38
N MET A 171 -0.38 85.89 29.09
CA MET A 171 -0.10 86.94 28.10
C MET A 171 -1.27 87.93 27.95
N ASN A 172 -2.51 87.43 27.93
CA ASN A 172 -3.70 88.27 27.88
C ASN A 172 -3.87 89.14 29.14
N LEU A 173 -3.56 88.61 30.33
CA LEU A 173 -3.59 89.38 31.57
C LEU A 173 -2.54 90.50 31.55
N LEU A 174 -1.32 90.21 31.12
CA LEU A 174 -0.25 91.22 30.97
C LEU A 174 -0.61 92.29 29.93
N GLN A 175 -1.27 91.92 28.82
CA GLN A 175 -1.77 92.89 27.83
C GLN A 175 -2.91 93.75 28.37
N LYS A 176 -3.75 93.22 29.28
CA LYS A 176 -4.80 93.99 29.98
C LYS A 176 -4.24 94.91 31.07
N GLU A 177 -3.12 94.55 31.72
CA GLU A 177 -2.44 95.38 32.73
C GLU A 177 -1.83 96.68 32.15
N GLY A 178 -1.73 96.79 30.83
CA GLY A 178 -1.46 98.08 30.17
C GLY A 178 -2.57 99.12 30.32
N ARG A 179 -3.73 98.80 30.91
CA ARG A 179 -4.86 99.74 31.03
C ARG A 179 -5.22 100.22 32.44
N GLN A 180 -4.78 99.62 33.54
CA GLN A 180 -4.82 100.28 34.86
C GLN A 180 -3.80 99.65 35.83
N ARG A 181 -2.85 100.47 36.30
CA ARG A 181 -1.93 100.14 37.40
C ARG A 181 -2.70 100.14 38.73
N GLY A 182 -2.70 99.02 39.44
CA GLY A 182 -3.19 98.94 40.81
C GLY A 182 -2.24 99.65 41.79
N THR A 183 -2.77 100.54 42.63
CA THR A 183 -2.04 101.20 43.73
C THR A 183 -1.84 100.24 44.90
N TRP A 184 -0.59 99.99 45.29
CA TRP A 184 -0.21 99.15 46.43
C TRP A 184 -0.39 99.95 47.74
N ASN A 185 -1.36 99.58 48.58
CA ASN A 185 -1.56 100.18 49.90
C ASN A 185 -0.87 99.32 50.97
N GLY A 186 0.33 99.72 51.37
CA GLY A 186 1.03 99.15 52.53
C GLY A 186 0.53 99.76 53.84
N LYS A 187 -0.39 99.09 54.53
CA LYS A 187 -0.62 99.34 55.97
C LYS A 187 0.15 98.30 56.77
N LYS A 188 1.13 98.77 57.55
CA LYS A 188 1.93 97.99 58.51
C LYS A 188 1.00 97.31 59.53
N ALA A 189 1.10 96.00 59.65
CA ALA A 189 0.59 95.24 60.78
C ALA A 189 1.79 94.63 61.54
N ASP A 190 2.58 95.49 62.18
CA ASP A 190 3.55 95.10 63.21
C ASP A 190 2.78 95.05 64.54
N ASN A 191 2.37 93.85 65.00
CA ASN A 191 2.36 93.51 66.44
C ASN A 191 1.98 92.07 66.84
N ASP A 192 1.53 91.18 65.94
CA ASP A 192 0.94 89.90 66.41
C ASP A 192 1.80 88.64 66.26
N PHE A 193 3.06 88.72 65.81
CA PHE A 193 3.85 87.50 65.53
C PHE A 193 4.72 86.96 66.68
N TYR A 194 4.83 87.66 67.82
CA TYR A 194 5.60 87.19 68.99
C TYR A 194 4.77 86.43 70.05
N LYS A 195 3.71 85.70 69.65
CA LYS A 195 2.91 84.87 70.59
C LYS A 195 2.67 83.43 70.16
N LYS A 196 3.59 82.82 69.40
CA LYS A 196 3.57 81.37 69.16
C LYS A 196 4.96 80.75 69.16
N ILE A 197 5.63 80.88 70.30
CA ILE A 197 6.63 79.90 70.76
C ILE A 197 6.29 79.61 72.22
N VAL A 198 5.56 78.50 72.44
CA VAL A 198 5.64 77.61 73.60
C VAL A 198 5.44 76.21 73.05
#